data_AF-A0A512UIF9-F1
#
_entry.id   AF-A0A512UIF9-F1
#
_cell.length_a   1.000
_cell.length_b   1.000
_cell.length_c   1.000
_cell.angle_alpha   90.00
_cell.angle_beta   90.00
_cell.angle_gamma   90.00
#
_symmetry.space_group_name_H-M   'P 1'
#
loop_
_entity.id
_entity.type
_entity.pdbx_description
1 polymer ?
#
loop_
_entity_poly.entity_id
_entity_poly.type
_entity_poly.pdbx_seq_one_letter_code
_entity_poly.pdbx_strand_id
1 'polypeptide(L)'
;MSTSHTPSNAPGKEHQVLQFVLSNPQLKGSPEKILGAIEEFSQKDPLIIIGKYKGKLVLDAIREKEPTIMLELGCYVGYSAVLFGAELAKQNEKYSDPGNTPAKYLSFEISQEYAVIARQIVDFAGLSSTVEIIVGAAGRTIPEFHHRLKEHFRNFTPADIVFVDHAEHLYLPDLRVLETTALIAPETVILADNIFVPGVPDYVRYVQGSP
;
A
#
# COMPACT_ATOMS: atom_id res chain seq x y z
N MET A 1 34.86 10.16 28.09
CA MET A 1 33.62 10.86 28.44
C MET A 1 32.50 10.23 27.62
N SER A 2 31.68 9.41 28.26
CA SER A 2 30.60 8.67 27.62
C SER A 2 29.38 9.57 27.49
N THR A 3 28.97 9.90 26.28
CA THR A 3 27.73 10.65 26.03
C THR A 3 26.55 9.68 26.15
N SER A 4 25.90 9.72 27.32
CA SER A 4 24.60 9.08 27.54
C SER A 4 23.58 9.69 26.59
N HIS A 5 23.15 8.93 25.57
CA HIS A 5 21.93 9.23 24.84
C HIS A 5 20.74 8.93 25.74
N THR A 6 20.15 9.98 26.33
CA THR A 6 18.77 9.93 26.80
C THR A 6 17.87 9.66 25.59
N PRO A 7 17.06 8.59 25.58
CA PRO A 7 16.04 8.43 24.56
C PRO A 7 15.10 9.64 24.61
N SER A 8 14.81 10.26 23.47
CA SER A 8 13.81 11.31 23.44
C SER A 8 12.44 10.71 23.76
N ASN A 9 11.71 11.30 24.69
CA ASN A 9 10.33 10.92 25.04
C ASN A 9 9.30 11.42 24.01
N ALA A 10 9.74 11.93 22.85
CA ALA A 10 8.86 12.44 21.81
C ALA A 10 8.41 11.28 20.90
N PRO A 11 7.12 11.18 20.55
CA PRO A 11 6.66 10.18 19.59
C PRO A 11 7.43 10.32 18.27
N GLY A 12 7.69 9.19 17.59
CA GLY A 12 8.27 9.18 16.25
C GLY A 12 7.41 9.95 15.25
N LYS A 13 8.00 10.40 14.13
CA LYS A 13 7.31 11.23 13.12
C LYS A 13 6.06 10.56 12.55
N GLU A 14 6.02 9.24 12.52
CA GLU A 14 4.89 8.41 12.10
C GLU A 14 3.68 8.59 13.02
N HIS A 15 3.94 8.62 14.33
CA HIS A 15 2.92 8.94 15.32
C HIS A 15 2.52 10.41 15.26
N GLN A 16 3.47 11.31 14.98
CA GLN A 16 3.18 12.74 14.86
C GLN A 16 2.28 13.05 13.66
N VAL A 17 2.51 12.42 12.50
CA VAL A 17 1.62 12.61 11.33
C VAL A 17 0.24 12.03 11.58
N LEU A 18 0.12 10.89 12.28
CA LEU A 18 -1.17 10.36 12.72
C LEU A 18 -1.94 11.38 13.56
N GLN A 19 -1.28 11.94 14.59
CA GLN A 19 -1.90 12.96 15.44
C GLN A 19 -2.24 14.22 14.65
N PHE A 20 -1.38 14.64 13.72
CA PHE A 20 -1.63 15.78 12.85
C PHE A 20 -2.90 15.57 12.00
N VAL A 21 -3.11 14.38 11.44
CA VAL A 21 -4.33 14.06 10.68
C VAL A 21 -5.56 13.96 11.58
N LEU A 22 -5.50 13.16 12.65
CA LEU A 22 -6.69 12.84 13.47
C LEU A 22 -7.18 14.01 14.35
N SER A 23 -6.30 14.94 14.70
CA SER A 23 -6.66 16.15 15.46
C SER A 23 -7.44 17.19 14.64
N ASN A 24 -7.67 16.92 13.35
CA ASN A 24 -8.39 17.79 12.42
C ASN A 24 -9.69 17.11 11.94
N PRO A 25 -10.81 17.23 12.69
CA PRO A 25 -12.08 16.57 12.35
C PRO A 25 -12.63 16.89 10.95
N GLN A 26 -12.28 18.06 10.40
CA GLN A 26 -12.68 18.50 9.06
C GLN A 26 -12.07 17.69 7.91
N LEU A 27 -11.06 16.86 8.19
CA LEU A 27 -10.44 15.95 7.22
C LEU A 27 -11.16 14.59 7.14
N LYS A 28 -11.96 14.25 8.17
CA LYS A 28 -12.61 12.94 8.27
C LYS A 28 -13.48 12.65 7.04
N GLY A 29 -13.32 11.45 6.49
CA GLY A 29 -14.04 11.01 5.29
C GLY A 29 -13.60 11.69 3.99
N SER A 30 -12.49 12.43 3.99
CA SER A 30 -11.97 13.12 2.81
C SER A 30 -10.54 12.66 2.50
N PRO A 31 -10.35 11.59 1.70
CA PRO A 31 -9.04 11.10 1.30
C PRO A 31 -8.13 12.20 0.75
N GLU A 32 -8.66 13.07 -0.13
CA GLU A 32 -7.90 14.19 -0.71
C GLU A 32 -7.33 15.14 0.36
N LYS A 33 -8.15 15.55 1.33
CA LYS A 33 -7.70 16.45 2.40
C LYS A 33 -6.72 15.79 3.34
N ILE A 34 -6.91 14.49 3.63
CA ILE A 34 -5.99 13.71 4.46
C ILE A 34 -4.62 13.60 3.79
N LEU A 35 -4.56 13.28 2.49
CA LEU A 35 -3.33 13.25 1.71
C LEU A 35 -2.63 14.61 1.71
N GLY A 36 -3.38 15.70 1.53
CA GLY A 36 -2.84 17.06 1.62
C GLY A 36 -2.24 17.38 3.00
N ALA A 37 -2.86 16.91 4.08
CA ALA A 37 -2.32 17.08 5.43
C ALA A 37 -1.03 16.27 5.65
N ILE A 38 -0.97 15.03 5.15
CA ILE A 38 0.25 14.20 5.23
C ILE A 38 1.40 14.86 4.45
N GLU A 39 1.11 15.41 3.27
CA GLU A 39 2.09 16.15 2.46
C GLU A 39 2.57 17.43 3.15
N GLU A 40 1.66 18.19 3.74
CA GLU A 40 2.02 19.39 4.52
C GLU A 40 2.94 19.05 5.68
N PHE A 41 2.61 17.99 6.44
CA PHE A 41 3.47 17.48 7.49
C PHE A 41 4.85 17.09 6.95
N SER A 42 4.88 16.36 5.83
CA SER A 42 6.10 15.86 5.20
C SER A 42 7.04 16.96 4.67
N GLN A 43 6.57 18.20 4.52
CA GLN A 43 7.44 19.34 4.19
C GLN A 43 8.33 19.75 5.36
N LYS A 44 7.89 19.52 6.60
CA LYS A 44 8.61 19.88 7.82
C LYS A 44 9.43 18.71 8.36
N ASP A 45 8.84 17.51 8.37
CA ASP A 45 9.50 16.27 8.78
C ASP A 45 9.32 15.19 7.68
N PRO A 46 10.34 14.97 6.82
CA PRO A 46 10.20 14.14 5.63
C PRO A 46 9.73 12.72 5.92
N LEU A 47 8.60 12.35 5.30
CA LEU A 47 8.07 10.99 5.26
C LEU A 47 8.50 10.30 3.95
N ILE A 48 8.63 8.99 4.00
CA ILE A 48 8.91 8.16 2.82
C ILE A 48 7.56 7.86 2.15
N ILE A 49 7.11 8.75 1.28
CA ILE A 49 5.86 8.63 0.52
C ILE A 49 6.12 8.70 -0.98
N ILE A 50 5.30 7.99 -1.77
CA ILE A 50 5.39 8.00 -3.24
C ILE A 50 5.22 9.41 -3.85
N GLY A 51 4.43 10.26 -3.18
CA GLY A 51 4.14 11.63 -3.62
C GLY A 51 3.31 11.73 -4.90
N LYS A 52 2.93 12.95 -5.29
CA LYS A 52 1.95 13.21 -6.37
C LYS A 52 2.38 12.72 -7.75
N TYR A 53 3.63 12.94 -8.12
CA TYR A 53 4.10 12.67 -9.48
C TYR A 53 4.11 11.17 -9.79
N LYS A 54 4.78 10.37 -8.95
CA LYS A 54 4.79 8.91 -9.08
C LYS A 54 3.41 8.31 -8.76
N GLY A 55 2.70 8.87 -7.77
CA GLY A 55 1.32 8.49 -7.45
C GLY A 55 0.36 8.62 -8.64
N LYS A 56 0.53 9.65 -9.49
CA LYS A 56 -0.28 9.80 -10.71
C LYS A 56 -0.09 8.61 -11.68
N LEU A 57 1.13 8.11 -11.86
CA LEU A 57 1.40 6.99 -12.76
C LEU A 57 0.67 5.72 -12.32
N VAL A 58 0.65 5.47 -11.00
CA VAL A 58 -0.09 4.34 -10.42
C VAL A 58 -1.60 4.55 -10.55
N LEU A 59 -2.10 5.76 -10.31
CA LEU A 59 -3.52 6.09 -10.52
C LEU A 59 -3.97 5.92 -11.98
N ASP A 60 -3.12 6.29 -12.94
CA ASP A 60 -3.42 6.11 -14.36
C ASP A 60 -3.53 4.61 -14.70
N ALA A 61 -2.61 3.78 -14.17
CA ALA A 61 -2.69 2.32 -14.33
C ALA A 61 -3.94 1.72 -13.66
N ILE A 62 -4.34 2.20 -12.48
CA ILE A 62 -5.58 1.78 -11.81
C ILE A 62 -6.81 2.11 -12.68
N ARG A 63 -6.87 3.32 -13.25
CA ARG A 63 -7.99 3.75 -14.11
C ARG A 63 -8.07 3.00 -15.43
N GLU A 64 -6.92 2.65 -16.00
CA GLU A 64 -6.84 1.88 -17.24
C GLU A 64 -7.24 0.41 -17.01
N LYS A 65 -6.77 -0.17 -15.91
CA LYS A 65 -6.98 -1.59 -15.60
C LYS A 65 -8.33 -1.88 -14.93
N GLU A 66 -8.89 -0.92 -14.19
CA GLU A 66 -10.05 -1.08 -13.30
C GLU A 66 -9.95 -2.37 -12.44
N PRO A 67 -8.91 -2.51 -11.60
CA PRO A 67 -8.60 -3.77 -10.95
C PRO A 67 -9.67 -4.18 -9.94
N THR A 68 -9.90 -5.49 -9.80
CA THR A 68 -10.69 -6.07 -8.71
C THR A 68 -9.80 -6.33 -7.49
N ILE A 69 -8.57 -6.80 -7.67
CA ILE A 69 -7.63 -7.05 -6.59
C ILE A 69 -6.35 -6.26 -6.82
N MET A 70 -6.04 -5.34 -5.90
CA MET A 70 -4.78 -4.62 -5.86
C MET A 70 -4.00 -4.97 -4.59
N LEU A 71 -2.74 -5.35 -4.77
CA LEU A 71 -1.82 -5.62 -3.66
C LEU A 71 -0.81 -4.48 -3.50
N GLU A 72 -0.42 -4.19 -2.27
CA GLU A 72 0.70 -3.33 -1.94
C GLU A 72 1.66 -4.04 -1.00
N LEU A 73 2.95 -3.98 -1.33
CA LEU A 73 4.04 -4.44 -0.48
C LEU A 73 4.73 -3.22 0.13
N GLY A 74 4.42 -2.92 1.40
CA GLY A 74 4.90 -1.74 2.13
C GLY A 74 3.81 -0.67 2.29
N CYS A 75 3.22 -0.56 3.48
CA CYS A 75 2.14 0.41 3.74
C CYS A 75 2.65 1.70 4.40
N TYR A 76 3.64 1.55 5.29
CA TYR A 76 4.14 2.60 6.16
C TYR A 76 2.99 3.33 6.89
N VAL A 77 2.84 4.64 6.72
CA VAL A 77 1.77 5.44 7.33
C VAL A 77 0.45 5.43 6.55
N GLY A 78 0.36 4.66 5.46
CA GLY A 78 -0.88 4.48 4.68
C GLY A 78 -1.17 5.55 3.63
N TYR A 79 -0.20 6.39 3.25
CA TYR A 79 -0.41 7.44 2.23
C TYR A 79 -0.85 6.85 0.88
N SER A 80 -0.12 5.87 0.35
CA SER A 80 -0.44 5.16 -0.90
C SER A 80 -1.75 4.37 -0.77
N ALA A 81 -1.97 3.70 0.36
CA ALA A 81 -3.22 2.99 0.65
C ALA A 81 -4.45 3.92 0.60
N VAL A 82 -4.35 5.15 1.14
CA VAL A 82 -5.42 6.16 1.02
C VAL A 82 -5.56 6.65 -0.42
N LEU A 83 -4.45 6.94 -1.10
CA LEU A 83 -4.44 7.48 -2.46
C LEU A 83 -5.09 6.51 -3.46
N PHE A 84 -4.64 5.26 -3.47
CA PHE A 84 -5.11 4.25 -4.41
C PHE A 84 -6.45 3.63 -3.97
N GLY A 85 -6.62 3.42 -2.66
CA GLY A 85 -7.90 2.95 -2.10
C GLY A 85 -9.06 3.90 -2.39
N ALA A 86 -8.83 5.22 -2.40
CA ALA A 86 -9.85 6.19 -2.78
C ALA A 86 -10.25 6.11 -4.26
N GLU A 87 -9.33 5.75 -5.17
CA GLU A 87 -9.66 5.53 -6.57
C GLU A 87 -10.48 4.25 -6.76
N LEU A 88 -10.11 3.16 -6.07
CA LEU A 88 -10.90 1.92 -6.08
C LEU A 88 -12.28 2.10 -5.45
N ALA A 89 -12.42 2.92 -4.41
CA ALA A 89 -13.72 3.23 -3.81
C ALA A 89 -14.65 3.90 -4.83
N LYS A 90 -14.16 4.85 -5.64
CA LYS A 90 -14.93 5.47 -6.73
C LYS A 90 -15.32 4.46 -7.81
N GLN A 91 -14.42 3.53 -8.15
CA GLN A 91 -14.72 2.43 -9.06
C GLN A 91 -15.85 1.55 -8.51
N ASN A 92 -15.82 1.24 -7.22
CA ASN A 92 -16.87 0.45 -6.55
C ASN A 92 -18.23 1.15 -6.55
N GLU A 93 -18.26 2.47 -6.39
CA GLU A 93 -19.49 3.26 -6.51
C GLU A 93 -20.06 3.22 -7.94
N LYS A 94 -19.20 3.34 -8.95
CA LYS A 94 -19.55 3.24 -10.38
C LYS A 94 -20.17 1.89 -10.73
N TYR A 95 -19.73 0.81 -10.11
CA TYR A 95 -20.17 -0.56 -10.40
C TYR A 95 -20.90 -1.22 -9.22
N SER A 96 -21.87 -0.51 -8.66
CA SER A 96 -22.65 -0.90 -7.48
C SER A 96 -23.73 -1.98 -7.73
N ASP A 97 -23.68 -2.66 -8.89
CA ASP A 97 -24.61 -3.75 -9.21
C ASP A 97 -24.47 -4.93 -8.22
N PRO A 98 -25.57 -5.53 -7.74
CA PRO A 98 -25.53 -6.61 -6.74
C PRO A 98 -24.75 -7.88 -7.14
N GLY A 99 -24.41 -8.02 -8.43
CA GLY A 99 -23.62 -9.12 -8.96
C GLY A 99 -22.13 -8.83 -9.10
N ASN A 100 -21.70 -7.58 -8.85
CA ASN A 100 -20.30 -7.21 -9.00
C ASN A 100 -19.51 -7.47 -7.72
N THR A 101 -18.26 -7.92 -7.86
CA THR A 101 -17.33 -8.06 -6.74
C THR A 101 -16.64 -6.72 -6.52
N PRO A 102 -16.80 -6.07 -5.35
CA PRO A 102 -16.12 -4.81 -5.08
C PRO A 102 -14.61 -5.00 -5.12
N ALA A 103 -13.92 -4.05 -5.75
CA ALA A 103 -12.48 -3.96 -5.75
C ALA A 103 -11.94 -3.86 -4.31
N LYS A 104 -10.83 -4.55 -4.06
CA LYS A 104 -10.12 -4.55 -2.78
C LYS A 104 -8.68 -4.13 -2.95
N TYR A 105 -8.23 -3.30 -2.02
CA TYR A 105 -6.84 -2.93 -1.83
C TYR A 105 -6.29 -3.63 -0.60
N LEU A 106 -5.20 -4.36 -0.75
CA LEU A 106 -4.65 -5.22 0.28
C LEU A 106 -3.19 -4.85 0.49
N SER A 107 -2.90 -4.21 1.62
CA SER A 107 -1.58 -3.64 1.90
C SER A 107 -0.87 -4.41 3.00
N PHE A 108 0.33 -4.89 2.72
CA PHE A 108 1.16 -5.63 3.66
C PHE A 108 2.16 -4.71 4.35
N GLU A 109 2.20 -4.75 5.68
CA GLU A 109 3.11 -3.95 6.49
C GLU A 109 3.78 -4.80 7.57
N ILE A 110 5.10 -4.81 7.58
CA ILE A 110 5.89 -5.63 8.50
C ILE A 110 5.87 -5.08 9.93
N SER A 111 5.81 -3.76 10.09
CA SER A 111 5.75 -3.08 11.37
C SER A 111 4.32 -3.05 11.90
N GLN A 112 4.08 -3.77 13.00
CA GLN A 112 2.79 -3.72 13.70
C GLN A 112 2.39 -2.28 14.08
N GLU A 113 3.36 -1.44 14.45
CA GLU A 113 3.14 -0.04 14.79
C GLU A 113 2.65 0.75 13.57
N TYR A 114 3.33 0.64 12.44
CA TYR A 114 2.97 1.37 11.23
C TYR A 114 1.64 0.88 10.66
N ALA A 115 1.37 -0.43 10.72
CA ALA A 115 0.08 -0.98 10.34
C ALA A 115 -1.07 -0.41 11.20
N VAL A 116 -0.85 -0.20 12.51
CA VAL A 116 -1.85 0.43 13.39
C VAL A 116 -2.07 1.90 13.04
N ILE A 117 -1.01 2.62 12.67
CA ILE A 117 -1.09 4.01 12.19
C ILE A 117 -1.87 4.07 10.87
N ALA A 118 -1.47 3.27 9.88
CA ALA A 118 -2.12 3.22 8.57
C ALA A 118 -3.60 2.85 8.68
N ARG A 119 -3.97 1.85 9.49
CA ARG A 119 -5.39 1.49 9.71
C ARG A 119 -6.20 2.67 10.23
N GLN A 120 -5.69 3.40 11.22
CA GLN A 120 -6.40 4.56 11.76
C GLN A 120 -6.59 5.66 10.72
N ILE A 121 -5.57 5.91 9.87
CA ILE A 121 -5.68 6.90 8.80
C ILE A 121 -6.67 6.44 7.72
N VAL A 122 -6.62 5.17 7.32
CA VAL A 122 -7.56 4.56 6.36
C VAL A 122 -9.00 4.60 6.88
N ASP A 123 -9.21 4.26 8.15
CA ASP A 123 -10.52 4.32 8.80
C ASP A 123 -11.03 5.77 8.87
N PHE A 124 -10.15 6.70 9.21
CA PHE A 124 -10.48 8.12 9.24
C PHE A 124 -10.79 8.68 7.85
N ALA A 125 -10.19 8.13 6.80
CA ALA A 125 -10.50 8.44 5.41
C ALA A 125 -11.83 7.83 4.92
N GLY A 126 -12.44 6.92 5.70
CA GLY A 126 -13.68 6.23 5.33
C GLY A 126 -13.46 5.10 4.31
N LEU A 127 -12.26 4.53 4.25
CA LEU A 127 -11.87 3.56 3.22
C LEU A 127 -11.83 2.10 3.72
N SER A 128 -12.24 1.82 4.96
CA SER A 128 -12.16 0.48 5.58
C SER A 128 -12.95 -0.61 4.84
N SER A 129 -13.93 -0.23 4.01
CA SER A 129 -14.66 -1.17 3.16
C SER A 129 -13.88 -1.58 1.91
N THR A 130 -12.89 -0.80 1.49
CA THR A 130 -12.10 -1.01 0.26
C THR A 130 -10.67 -1.44 0.58
N VAL A 131 -10.08 -0.93 1.66
CA VAL A 131 -8.68 -1.14 2.03
C VAL A 131 -8.57 -2.05 3.26
N GLU A 132 -7.76 -3.10 3.16
CA GLU A 132 -7.36 -3.96 4.29
C GLU A 132 -5.84 -3.86 4.50
N ILE A 133 -5.43 -3.55 5.75
CA ILE A 133 -4.02 -3.54 6.15
C ILE A 133 -3.68 -4.84 6.88
N ILE A 134 -2.74 -5.59 6.34
CA ILE A 134 -2.31 -6.91 6.81
C ILE A 134 -0.94 -6.77 7.46
N VAL A 135 -0.82 -7.22 8.71
CA VAL A 135 0.46 -7.16 9.43
C VAL A 135 1.30 -8.38 9.09
N GLY A 136 2.56 -8.15 8.72
CA GLY A 136 3.59 -9.16 8.54
C GLY A 136 4.42 -8.92 7.28
N ALA A 137 5.54 -9.62 7.19
CA ALA A 137 6.36 -9.60 5.98
C ALA A 137 5.58 -10.25 4.82
N ALA A 138 5.47 -9.56 3.70
CA ALA A 138 4.67 -9.99 2.56
C ALA A 138 4.99 -11.43 2.14
N GLY A 139 6.26 -11.77 1.94
CA GLY A 139 6.67 -13.14 1.58
C GLY A 139 6.23 -14.26 2.55
N ARG A 140 5.89 -13.94 3.80
CA ARG A 140 5.38 -14.90 4.80
C ARG A 140 3.85 -14.90 4.92
N THR A 141 3.23 -13.73 4.80
CA THR A 141 1.78 -13.58 4.94
C THR A 141 1.04 -13.92 3.65
N ILE A 142 1.67 -13.77 2.49
CA ILE A 142 1.11 -14.09 1.19
C ILE A 142 0.57 -15.54 1.11
N PRO A 143 1.30 -16.59 1.54
CA PRO A 143 0.79 -17.96 1.51
C PRO A 143 -0.48 -18.18 2.35
N GLU A 144 -0.53 -17.60 3.55
CA GLU A 144 -1.72 -17.65 4.43
C GLU A 144 -2.87 -16.85 3.83
N PHE A 145 -2.56 -15.72 3.22
CA PHE A 145 -3.52 -14.84 2.59
C PHE A 145 -4.10 -15.42 1.30
N HIS A 146 -3.32 -16.15 0.53
CA HIS A 146 -3.78 -16.92 -0.63
C HIS A 146 -4.90 -17.90 -0.26
N HIS A 147 -4.81 -18.52 0.92
CA HIS A 147 -5.88 -19.36 1.44
C HIS A 147 -7.14 -18.54 1.74
N ARG A 148 -7.01 -17.41 2.46
CA ARG A 148 -8.13 -16.49 2.75
C ARG A 148 -8.82 -15.96 1.49
N LEU A 149 -8.07 -15.59 0.45
CA LEU A 149 -8.64 -15.12 -0.82
C LEU A 149 -9.51 -16.20 -1.47
N LYS A 150 -9.07 -17.46 -1.46
CA LYS A 150 -9.86 -18.59 -2.00
C LYS A 150 -11.15 -18.85 -1.23
N GLU A 151 -11.17 -18.56 0.07
CA GLU A 151 -12.37 -18.71 0.91
C GLU A 151 -13.36 -17.56 0.71
N HIS A 152 -12.86 -16.32 0.61
CA HIS A 152 -13.70 -15.12 0.47
C HIS A 152 -14.18 -14.88 -0.97
N PHE A 153 -13.33 -15.17 -1.94
CA PHE A 153 -13.64 -15.08 -3.36
C PHE A 153 -13.79 -16.51 -3.88
N ARG A 154 -15.05 -16.92 -4.15
CA ARG A 154 -15.41 -18.30 -4.55
C ARG A 154 -14.60 -18.84 -5.74
N ASN A 155 -14.00 -17.94 -6.53
CA ASN A 155 -13.00 -18.25 -7.53
C ASN A 155 -11.68 -17.57 -7.13
N PHE A 156 -10.58 -18.31 -7.24
CA PHE A 156 -9.24 -17.76 -7.09
C PHE A 156 -9.01 -16.67 -8.16
N THR A 157 -8.71 -15.45 -7.71
CA THR A 157 -8.37 -14.33 -8.59
C THR A 157 -6.95 -13.87 -8.25
N PRO A 158 -5.99 -14.03 -9.17
CA PRO A 158 -4.69 -13.36 -9.07
C PRO A 158 -4.85 -11.85 -8.91
N ALA A 159 -3.83 -11.18 -8.40
CA ALA A 159 -3.82 -9.72 -8.35
C ALA A 159 -3.84 -9.12 -9.77
N ASP A 160 -4.67 -8.12 -9.98
CA ASP A 160 -4.69 -7.35 -11.23
C ASP A 160 -3.54 -6.34 -11.26
N ILE A 161 -3.26 -5.73 -10.11
CA ILE A 161 -2.16 -4.79 -9.89
C ILE A 161 -1.40 -5.16 -8.62
N VAL A 162 -0.06 -5.10 -8.69
CA VAL A 162 0.82 -5.16 -7.51
C VAL A 162 1.68 -3.91 -7.46
N PHE A 163 1.57 -3.15 -6.37
CA PHE A 163 2.45 -2.02 -6.07
C PHE A 163 3.54 -2.44 -5.07
N VAL A 164 4.81 -2.18 -5.40
CA VAL A 164 5.97 -2.62 -4.61
C VAL A 164 6.75 -1.39 -4.14
N ASP A 165 6.75 -1.13 -2.83
CA ASP A 165 7.36 0.05 -2.20
C ASP A 165 7.87 -0.23 -0.77
N HIS A 166 8.39 -1.44 -0.55
CA HIS A 166 8.94 -1.89 0.74
C HIS A 166 10.47 -1.89 0.70
N ALA A 167 11.12 -2.67 1.57
CA ALA A 167 12.58 -2.74 1.58
C ALA A 167 13.14 -3.33 0.28
N GLU A 168 14.12 -2.67 -0.32
CA GLU A 168 14.63 -2.93 -1.68
C GLU A 168 15.14 -4.36 -1.86
N HIS A 169 15.82 -4.88 -0.84
CA HIS A 169 16.37 -6.24 -0.83
C HIS A 169 15.29 -7.34 -0.87
N LEU A 170 14.02 -7.01 -0.64
CA LEU A 170 12.89 -7.94 -0.66
C LEU A 170 12.11 -7.93 -1.97
N TYR A 171 12.36 -6.98 -2.89
CA TYR A 171 11.61 -6.86 -4.14
C TYR A 171 11.64 -8.15 -4.98
N LEU A 172 12.83 -8.70 -5.23
CA LEU A 172 12.96 -9.94 -5.98
C LEU A 172 12.47 -11.16 -5.18
N PRO A 173 12.88 -11.38 -3.91
CA PRO A 173 12.34 -12.47 -3.10
C PRO A 173 10.81 -12.52 -3.05
N ASP A 174 10.16 -11.39 -2.79
CA ASP A 174 8.70 -11.35 -2.65
C ASP A 174 7.99 -11.44 -4.00
N LEU A 175 8.59 -10.93 -5.09
CA LEU A 175 8.11 -11.22 -6.44
C LEU A 175 8.10 -12.74 -6.72
N ARG A 176 9.17 -13.46 -6.33
CA ARG A 176 9.21 -14.93 -6.48
C ARG A 176 8.15 -15.64 -5.65
N VAL A 177 7.83 -15.12 -4.47
CA VAL A 177 6.71 -15.65 -3.66
C VAL A 177 5.38 -15.45 -4.38
N LEU A 178 5.16 -14.27 -4.96
CA LEU A 178 3.96 -13.99 -5.77
C LEU A 178 3.83 -14.94 -6.98
N GLU A 179 4.92 -15.18 -7.71
CA GLU A 179 4.98 -16.15 -8.82
C GLU A 179 4.63 -17.57 -8.35
N THR A 180 5.32 -18.06 -7.30
CA THR A 180 5.19 -19.45 -6.83
C THR A 180 3.85 -19.75 -6.16
N THR A 181 3.18 -18.72 -5.64
CA THR A 181 1.83 -18.83 -5.08
C THR A 181 0.73 -18.58 -6.11
N ALA A 182 1.09 -18.31 -7.37
CA ALA A 182 0.20 -17.95 -8.47
C ALA A 182 -0.65 -16.69 -8.22
N LEU A 183 -0.28 -15.86 -7.24
CA LEU A 183 -0.96 -14.60 -6.94
C LEU A 183 -0.74 -13.53 -8.00
N ILE A 184 0.17 -13.77 -8.93
CA ILE A 184 0.28 -13.01 -10.18
C ILE A 184 0.14 -13.98 -11.36
N ALA A 185 -0.39 -13.48 -12.46
CA ALA A 185 -0.70 -14.23 -13.66
C ALA A 185 -0.39 -13.39 -14.90
N PRO A 186 -0.49 -13.94 -16.13
CA PRO A 186 -0.54 -13.11 -17.32
C PRO A 186 -1.57 -11.99 -17.14
N GLU A 187 -1.24 -10.79 -17.63
CA GLU A 187 -2.02 -9.55 -17.44
C GLU A 187 -1.94 -8.89 -16.07
N THR A 188 -1.30 -9.47 -15.06
CA THR A 188 -1.00 -8.74 -13.81
C THR A 188 -0.01 -7.60 -14.11
N VAL A 189 -0.35 -6.39 -13.69
CA VAL A 189 0.52 -5.22 -13.82
C VAL A 189 1.30 -5.02 -12.53
N ILE A 190 2.63 -4.96 -12.62
CA ILE A 190 3.50 -4.71 -11.45
C ILE A 190 4.12 -3.32 -11.57
N LEU A 191 3.91 -2.50 -10.54
CA LEU A 191 4.43 -1.15 -10.41
C LEU A 191 5.41 -1.13 -9.24
N ALA A 192 6.71 -1.06 -9.53
CA ALA A 192 7.76 -1.05 -8.52
C ALA A 192 8.35 0.34 -8.36
N ASP A 193 8.31 0.89 -7.15
CA ASP A 193 8.89 2.19 -6.84
C ASP A 193 10.40 2.09 -6.58
N ASN A 194 11.11 3.20 -6.78
CA ASN A 194 12.51 3.40 -6.38
C ASN A 194 13.52 2.44 -7.04
N ILE A 195 13.18 1.91 -8.22
CA ILE A 195 14.01 0.95 -8.97
C ILE A 195 15.36 1.49 -9.45
N PHE A 196 15.49 2.82 -9.56
CA PHE A 196 16.73 3.49 -9.95
C PHE A 196 17.49 4.06 -8.75
N VAL A 197 16.80 4.67 -7.80
CA VAL A 197 17.38 5.24 -6.57
C VAL A 197 16.42 4.95 -5.41
N PRO A 198 16.87 4.24 -4.35
CA PRO A 198 18.23 3.76 -4.13
C PRO A 198 18.63 2.55 -5.01
N GLY A 199 17.67 1.91 -5.68
CA GLY A 199 17.91 0.96 -6.77
C GLY A 199 17.76 -0.51 -6.38
N VAL A 200 17.15 -1.29 -7.28
CA VAL A 200 16.94 -2.76 -7.11
C VAL A 200 17.46 -3.53 -8.33
N PRO A 201 18.79 -3.62 -8.54
CA PRO A 201 19.37 -4.15 -9.77
C PRO A 201 19.05 -5.63 -10.01
N ASP A 202 18.93 -6.44 -8.95
CA ASP A 202 18.59 -7.86 -9.08
C ASP A 202 17.14 -8.05 -9.53
N TYR A 203 16.21 -7.25 -8.99
CA TYR A 203 14.83 -7.20 -9.43
C TYR A 203 14.74 -6.76 -10.90
N VAL A 204 15.41 -5.66 -11.27
CA VAL A 204 15.40 -5.12 -12.65
C VAL A 204 15.95 -6.14 -13.64
N ARG A 205 17.12 -6.75 -13.35
CA ARG A 205 17.69 -7.81 -14.19
C ARG A 205 16.76 -8.99 -14.35
N TYR A 206 16.05 -9.36 -13.28
CA TYR A 206 15.13 -10.48 -13.31
C TYR A 206 13.91 -10.17 -14.20
N VAL A 207 13.22 -9.05 -14.00
CA VAL A 207 12.00 -8.72 -14.75
C VAL A 207 12.25 -8.30 -16.20
N GLN A 208 13.47 -7.89 -16.54
CA GLN A 208 13.91 -7.62 -17.92
C GLN A 208 14.57 -8.85 -18.59
N GLY A 209 14.75 -9.94 -17.84
CA GLY A 209 15.28 -11.19 -18.36
C GLY A 209 14.28 -11.85 -19.31
N SER A 210 14.79 -12.68 -20.21
CA SER A 210 13.93 -13.53 -21.04
C SER A 210 13.22 -14.58 -20.16
N PRO A 211 11.97 -14.97 -20.50
CA PRO A 211 11.25 -16.07 -19.84
C PRO A 211 12.01 -17.40 -19.88
#